data_AF-A0A432HNX2-F1
#
_entry.id   AF-A0A432HNX2-F1
#
_cell.length_a   1.000
_cell.length_b   1.000
_cell.length_c   1.000
_cell.angle_alpha   90.00
_cell.angle_beta   90.00
_cell.angle_gamma   90.00
#
_symmetry.space_group_name_H-M   'P 1'
#
loop_
_entity.id
_entity.type
_entity.pdbx_description
1 polymer ?
#
loop_
_entity_poly.entity_id
_entity_poly.type
_entity_poly.pdbx_seq_one_letter_code
_entity_poly.pdbx_strand_id
1 'polypeptide(L)'
;MTITRRYRRGGKTRTKKTLPDTDSKPISIDEPARNINAYFRYRRKVSEGAKGPIVYEFTRRRGIQSAAGLPHKSVWLLIRRTLDEKPEYGFFISHGQKRIQKIVKNLYIAW
;
A
#
# COMPACT_ATOMS: atom_id res chain seq x y z
N MET A 1 -7.50 15.76 2.14
CA MET A 1 -7.60 17.08 2.82
C MET A 1 -7.82 16.85 4.31
N THR A 2 -7.20 17.63 5.20
CA THR A 2 -7.40 17.56 6.66
C THR A 2 -8.02 18.87 7.15
N ILE A 3 -8.88 18.81 8.17
CA ILE A 3 -9.49 19.98 8.80
C ILE A 3 -8.81 20.22 10.15
N THR A 4 -8.48 21.47 10.44
CA THR A 4 -7.98 21.86 11.77
C THR A 4 -9.15 22.37 12.60
N ARG A 5 -9.56 21.62 13.62
CA ARG A 5 -10.61 22.05 14.57
C ARG A 5 -9.98 22.67 15.82
N ARG A 6 -10.51 23.82 16.25
CA ARG A 6 -10.18 24.48 17.53
C ARG A 6 -11.20 24.07 18.58
N TYR A 7 -10.74 23.72 19.78
CA TYR A 7 -11.60 23.39 20.91
C TYR A 7 -10.97 23.89 22.22
N ARG A 8 -11.80 24.17 23.23
CA ARG A 8 -11.36 24.71 24.52
C ARG A 8 -11.43 23.62 25.58
N ARG A 9 -10.36 23.40 26.34
CA ARG A 9 -10.31 22.45 27.46
C ARG A 9 -9.48 23.06 28.59
N GLY A 10 -10.07 23.17 29.79
CA GLY A 10 -9.39 23.75 30.96
C GLY A 10 -8.94 25.19 30.73
N GLY A 11 -9.81 26.04 30.18
CA GLY A 11 -9.52 27.47 29.94
C GLY A 11 -8.62 27.77 28.72
N LYS A 12 -7.82 26.81 28.25
CA LYS A 12 -6.89 26.96 27.12
C LYS A 12 -7.49 26.49 25.79
N THR A 13 -7.24 27.24 24.71
CA THR A 13 -7.62 26.88 23.34
C THR A 13 -6.59 25.93 22.75
N ARG A 14 -7.01 24.75 22.27
CA ARG A 14 -6.16 23.76 21.60
C ARG A 14 -6.66 23.51 20.17
N THR A 15 -5.74 23.10 19.31
CA THR A 15 -5.99 22.71 17.92
C THR A 15 -5.76 21.22 17.75
N LYS A 16 -6.69 20.52 17.08
CA LYS A 16 -6.52 19.12 16.65
C LYS A 16 -6.80 19.02 15.15
N LYS A 17 -5.90 18.36 14.42
CA LYS A 17 -6.14 17.99 13.02
C LYS A 17 -7.03 16.74 13.01
N THR A 18 -8.09 16.76 12.22
CA THR A 18 -9.02 15.65 12.03
C THR A 18 -9.33 15.48 10.54
N LEU A 19 -9.77 14.30 10.15
CA LEU A 19 -10.33 14.10 8.82
C LEU A 19 -11.73 14.75 8.74
N PRO A 20 -12.12 15.32 7.58
CA PRO A 20 -13.47 15.85 7.37
C PRO A 20 -14.55 14.79 7.49
N ASP A 21 -14.25 13.62 6.94
CA ASP A 21 -15.10 12.44 6.91
C ASP A 21 -14.43 11.34 7.75
N THR A 22 -15.11 10.95 8.82
CA THR A 22 -14.70 9.86 9.73
C THR A 22 -15.65 8.67 9.64
N ASP A 23 -16.70 8.75 8.82
CA ASP A 23 -17.76 7.75 8.75
C ASP A 23 -17.45 6.66 7.70
N SER A 24 -16.56 6.96 6.76
CA SER A 24 -16.02 5.98 5.82
C SER A 24 -15.25 4.87 6.57
N LYS A 25 -15.84 3.67 6.62
CA LYS A 25 -15.21 2.50 7.24
C LYS A 25 -13.90 2.14 6.51
N PRO A 26 -12.83 1.80 7.23
CA PRO A 26 -11.60 1.33 6.62
C PRO A 26 -11.86 0.01 5.89
N ILE A 27 -11.42 -0.07 4.63
CA ILE A 27 -11.52 -1.27 3.80
C ILE A 27 -10.19 -2.01 3.85
N SER A 28 -10.24 -3.35 3.91
CA SER A 28 -9.04 -4.18 3.83
C SER A 28 -8.39 -4.04 2.45
N ILE A 29 -7.06 -4.01 2.40
CA ILE A 29 -6.31 -3.82 1.16
C ILE A 29 -6.51 -4.95 0.13
N ASP A 30 -6.98 -6.11 0.60
CA ASP A 30 -7.27 -7.27 -0.23
C ASP A 30 -8.49 -7.07 -1.15
N GLU A 31 -9.49 -6.35 -0.68
CA GLU A 31 -10.72 -6.11 -1.44
C GLU A 31 -10.47 -5.31 -2.73
N PRO A 32 -9.81 -4.12 -2.71
CA PRO A 32 -9.44 -3.45 -3.93
C PRO A 32 -8.41 -4.26 -4.72
N ALA A 33 -7.53 -5.02 -4.07
CA ALA A 33 -6.55 -5.86 -4.77
C ALA A 33 -7.19 -6.92 -5.66
N ARG A 34 -8.31 -7.51 -5.24
CA ARG A 34 -9.09 -8.47 -6.06
C ARG A 34 -9.78 -7.81 -7.25
N ASN A 35 -10.23 -6.58 -7.10
CA ASN A 35 -10.98 -5.85 -8.13
C ASN A 35 -10.09 -5.17 -9.19
N ILE A 36 -8.76 -5.14 -9.02
CA ILE A 36 -7.87 -4.52 -10.02
C ILE A 36 -7.93 -5.29 -11.35
N ASN A 37 -8.38 -4.56 -12.39
CA ASN A 37 -8.41 -5.01 -13.78
C ASN A 37 -7.03 -5.52 -14.24
N ALA A 38 -7.04 -6.61 -15.01
CA ALA A 38 -5.86 -7.28 -15.53
C ALA A 38 -4.92 -6.36 -16.33
N TYR A 39 -5.45 -5.33 -17.00
CA TYR A 39 -4.65 -4.35 -17.75
C TYR A 39 -3.61 -3.62 -16.87
N PHE A 40 -3.93 -3.38 -15.59
CA PHE A 40 -3.01 -2.74 -14.65
C PHE A 40 -2.05 -3.72 -13.96
N ARG A 41 -2.05 -4.98 -14.40
CA ARG A 41 -1.16 -6.03 -13.91
C ARG A 41 -0.12 -6.32 -14.98
N TYR A 42 1.11 -6.48 -14.55
CA TYR A 42 2.19 -6.93 -15.41
C TYR A 42 2.79 -8.22 -14.86
N ARG A 43 3.17 -9.12 -15.75
CA ARG A 43 3.81 -10.37 -15.38
C ARG A 43 5.30 -10.18 -15.25
N ARG A 44 5.90 -10.80 -14.25
CA ARG A 44 7.34 -10.84 -14.11
C ARG A 44 7.78 -12.23 -13.67
N LYS A 45 8.70 -12.80 -14.44
CA LYS A 45 9.42 -14.01 -14.09
C LYS A 45 10.44 -13.66 -13.01
N VAL A 46 10.33 -14.30 -11.86
CA VAL A 46 11.24 -14.14 -10.73
C VAL A 46 11.98 -15.46 -10.55
N SER A 47 13.30 -15.40 -10.54
CA SER A 47 14.13 -16.56 -10.26
C SER A 47 14.22 -16.73 -8.75
N GLU A 48 13.37 -17.59 -8.20
CA GLU A 48 13.34 -17.89 -6.76
C GLU A 48 14.17 -19.15 -6.48
N GLY A 49 15.50 -19.02 -6.62
CA GLY A 49 16.47 -20.05 -6.27
C GLY A 49 16.12 -21.47 -6.76
N ALA A 50 16.18 -22.44 -5.84
CA ALA A 50 16.02 -23.88 -6.10
C ALA A 50 14.61 -24.31 -6.57
N LYS A 51 13.60 -23.43 -6.52
CA LYS A 51 12.24 -23.74 -7.01
C LYS A 51 12.08 -23.51 -8.52
N GLY A 52 13.11 -23.00 -9.19
CA GLY A 52 13.03 -22.58 -10.57
C GLY A 52 12.31 -21.24 -10.72
N PRO A 53 12.16 -20.75 -11.96
CA PRO A 53 11.60 -19.44 -12.18
C PRO A 53 10.08 -19.43 -12.05
N ILE A 54 9.56 -18.70 -11.07
CA ILE A 54 8.12 -18.54 -10.81
C ILE A 54 7.64 -17.23 -11.45
N VAL A 55 6.50 -17.28 -12.13
CA VAL A 55 5.88 -16.10 -12.73
C VAL A 55 4.81 -15.57 -11.78
N TYR A 56 4.97 -14.32 -11.39
CA TYR A 56 3.96 -13.60 -10.60
C TYR A 56 3.39 -12.44 -11.40
N GLU A 57 2.18 -12.04 -11.05
CA GLU A 57 1.60 -10.78 -11.50
C GLU A 57 1.76 -9.71 -10.44
N PHE A 58 2.20 -8.54 -10.89
CA PHE A 58 2.43 -7.40 -10.04
C PHE A 58 1.57 -6.22 -10.48
N THR A 59 1.14 -5.45 -9.49
CA THR A 59 0.56 -4.13 -9.73
C THR A 59 1.03 -3.16 -8.66
N ARG A 60 1.17 -1.89 -9.04
CA ARG A 60 1.69 -0.84 -8.16
C ARG A 60 0.63 0.24 -7.99
N ARG A 61 0.37 0.62 -6.75
CA ARG A 61 -0.53 1.73 -6.41
C ARG A 61 0.17 2.71 -5.48
N ARG A 62 -0.19 3.99 -5.60
CA ARG A 62 0.25 5.02 -4.66
C ARG A 62 -0.83 5.15 -3.58
N GLY A 63 -0.45 4.99 -2.33
CA GLY A 63 -1.32 5.14 -1.18
C GLY A 63 -0.81 6.21 -0.22
N ILE A 64 -1.66 6.61 0.72
CA ILE A 64 -1.26 7.46 1.84
C ILE A 64 -1.38 6.63 3.10
N GLN A 65 -0.26 6.49 3.83
CA GLN A 65 -0.26 5.84 5.12
C GLN A 65 -1.01 6.71 6.14
N SER A 66 -1.86 6.09 6.95
CA SER A 66 -2.48 6.74 8.10
C SER A 66 -1.62 6.55 9.35
N ALA A 67 -1.35 7.63 10.08
CA ALA A 67 -0.73 7.60 11.39
C ALA A 67 -1.65 8.34 12.38
N ALA A 68 -2.04 7.68 13.47
CA ALA A 68 -3.00 8.21 14.45
C ALA A 68 -4.33 8.70 13.81
N GLY A 69 -4.80 8.02 12.76
CA GLY A 69 -6.03 8.39 12.05
C GLY A 69 -5.87 9.59 11.12
N LEU A 70 -4.65 10.03 10.83
CA LEU A 70 -4.36 11.15 9.94
C LEU A 70 -3.46 10.74 8.76
N PRO A 71 -3.70 11.30 7.57
CA PRO A 71 -2.78 11.19 6.44
C PRO A 71 -1.36 11.60 6.84
N HIS A 72 -0.40 10.71 6.64
CA HIS A 72 0.99 10.92 7.02
C HIS A 72 1.90 10.99 5.79
N LYS A 73 2.37 9.84 5.29
CA LYS A 73 3.32 9.76 4.17
C LYS A 73 2.69 9.11 2.95
N SER A 74 3.05 9.61 1.77
CA SER A 74 2.80 8.89 0.51
C SER A 74 3.71 7.68 0.44
N VAL A 75 3.14 6.51 0.17
CA VAL A 75 3.88 5.27 0.01
C VAL A 75 3.51 4.58 -1.29
N TRP A 76 4.44 3.78 -1.81
CA TRP A 76 4.14 2.85 -2.89
C TRP A 76 3.72 1.52 -2.31
N LEU A 77 2.57 1.03 -2.76
CA LEU A 77 2.10 -0.31 -2.50
C LEU A 77 2.38 -1.16 -3.74
N LEU A 78 3.14 -2.23 -3.55
CA LEU A 78 3.31 -3.29 -4.54
C LEU A 78 2.44 -4.47 -4.11
N ILE A 79 1.56 -4.88 -5.01
CA ILE A 79 0.70 -6.04 -4.83
C ILE A 79 1.21 -7.12 -5.77
N ARG A 80 1.57 -8.28 -5.21
CA ARG A 80 1.94 -9.49 -5.93
C ARG A 80 0.75 -10.46 -5.88
N ARG A 81 0.47 -11.16 -6.97
CA ARG A 81 -0.40 -12.34 -6.95
C ARG A 81 0.20 -13.52 -7.69
N THR A 82 -0.14 -14.74 -7.26
CA THR A 82 0.11 -15.97 -8.03
C THR A 82 -0.85 -16.07 -9.23
N LEU A 83 -0.52 -16.95 -10.18
CA LEU A 83 -1.31 -17.20 -11.38
C LEU A 83 -2.25 -18.42 -11.25
N ASP A 84 -2.32 -19.02 -10.07
CA ASP A 84 -3.14 -20.19 -9.80
C ASP A 84 -4.64 -19.85 -9.80
N GLU A 85 -5.50 -20.88 -9.93
CA GLU A 85 -6.96 -20.72 -9.89
C GLU A 85 -7.43 -20.01 -8.62
N LYS A 86 -6.69 -20.20 -7.52
CA LYS A 86 -6.84 -19.46 -6.26
C LYS A 86 -5.64 -18.53 -6.09
N PRO A 87 -5.74 -17.25 -6.52
CA PRO A 87 -4.61 -16.34 -6.46
C PRO A 87 -4.29 -15.97 -5.01
N GLU A 88 -3.04 -16.20 -4.60
CA GLU A 88 -2.52 -15.75 -3.31
C GLU A 88 -1.93 -14.34 -3.45
N TYR A 89 -2.27 -13.45 -2.53
CA TYR A 89 -1.83 -12.05 -2.56
C TYR A 89 -0.70 -11.77 -1.56
N GLY A 90 0.33 -11.08 -2.02
CA GLY A 90 1.40 -10.53 -1.18
C GLY A 90 1.43 -9.00 -1.27
N PHE A 91 1.55 -8.32 -0.13
CA PHE A 91 1.53 -6.86 -0.03
C PHE A 91 2.86 -6.32 0.48
N PHE A 92 3.45 -5.38 -0.25
CA PHE A 92 4.73 -4.78 0.09
C PHE A 92 4.63 -3.26 0.04
N ILE A 93 5.13 -2.59 1.08
CA ILE A 93 5.14 -1.12 1.16
C ILE A 93 6.57 -0.62 0.96
N SER A 94 6.74 0.38 0.09
CA SER A 94 8.00 1.09 -0.08
C SER A 94 7.83 2.58 0.21
N HIS A 95 8.67 3.09 1.11
CA HIS A 95 8.76 4.52 1.47
C HIS A 95 9.62 5.35 0.50
N GLY A 96 10.20 4.72 -0.53
CA GLY A 96 11.13 5.38 -1.45
C GLY A 96 10.44 6.25 -2.49
N GLN A 97 10.91 7.49 -2.65
CA GLN A 97 10.51 8.40 -3.74
C GLN A 97 11.14 8.03 -5.09
N LYS A 98 12.17 7.18 -5.11
CA LYS A 98 12.89 6.84 -6.34
C LYS A 98 12.01 5.98 -7.25
N ARG A 99 11.94 6.37 -8.52
CA ARG A 99 11.36 5.64 -9.64
C ARG A 99 11.71 4.16 -9.49
N ILE A 100 10.73 3.33 -9.13
CA ILE A 100 10.87 1.88 -8.96
C ILE A 100 11.03 1.24 -10.36
N GLN A 101 12.14 1.55 -11.03
CA GLN A 101 12.56 0.88 -12.26
C GLN A 101 13.71 -0.10 -11.97
N LYS A 102 14.29 -0.07 -10.76
CA LYS A 102 15.48 -0.86 -10.42
C LYS A 102 15.63 -1.23 -8.94
N ILE A 103 14.53 -1.56 -8.24
CA ILE A 103 14.60 -2.12 -6.86
C ILE A 103 14.47 -3.65 -6.83
N VAL A 104 14.17 -4.30 -7.96
CA VAL A 104 13.97 -5.77 -8.00
C VAL A 104 15.26 -6.56 -8.28
N LYS A 105 16.45 -5.97 -8.10
CA LYS A 105 17.70 -6.75 -8.07
C LYS A 105 18.20 -7.08 -6.66
N ASN A 106 17.79 -6.34 -5.63
CA ASN A 106 18.22 -6.54 -4.25
C ASN A 106 17.05 -6.39 -3.27
N LEU A 107 16.04 -7.24 -3.40
CA LEU A 107 15.16 -7.53 -2.27
C LEU A 107 15.17 -9.04 -2.07
N TYR A 108 16.30 -9.55 -1.58
CA TYR A 108 16.30 -10.78 -0.83
C TYR A 108 15.41 -10.53 0.38
N ILE A 109 14.23 -11.15 0.35
CA ILE A 109 13.37 -11.26 1.51
C ILE A 109 14.10 -12.22 2.45
N ALA A 110 14.82 -11.66 3.42
CA ALA A 110 15.22 -12.40 4.61
C ALA A 110 14.01 -12.44 5.54
N TRP A 111 13.69 -13.64 6.02
CA TRP A 111 12.72 -13.91 7.07
C TRP A 111 13.12 -13.25 8.38
#